data_AF-A0A843VB98-F1
#
_entry.id   AF-A0A843VB98-F1
#
_cell.length_a   1.000
_cell.length_b   1.000
_cell.length_c   1.000
_cell.angle_alpha   90.00
_cell.angle_beta   90.00
_cell.angle_gamma   90.00
#
_symmetry.space_group_name_H-M   'P 1'
#
loop_
_entity.id
_entity.type
_entity.pdbx_description
1 polymer ?
#
loop_
_entity_poly.entity_id
_entity_poly.type
_entity_poly.pdbx_seq_one_letter_code
_entity_poly.pdbx_strand_id
1 'polypeptide(L)'
;FRKRYGFLYDEELPSEKKDKQLKSGSGPSRNSDAEILADHKKKEREAAKRGKQPFYLKKSEIRERKLVQKYNELKASGKLESFMEMKRKKNASKDARKIVACLLRLSIPSFLGGPSSKASSVGRGELKRVK
;
A
#
# COMPACT_ATOMS: atom_id res chain seq x y z
N PHE A 1 -27.72 17.64 16.76
CA PHE A 1 -27.85 16.91 18.04
C PHE A 1 -27.82 15.40 17.83
N ARG A 2 -28.78 14.81 17.08
CA ARG A 2 -28.86 13.37 16.76
C ARG A 2 -27.59 12.74 16.16
N LYS A 3 -26.83 13.48 15.32
CA LYS A 3 -25.53 13.03 14.78
C LYS A 3 -24.39 12.96 15.81
N ARG A 4 -24.40 13.84 16.83
CA ARG A 4 -23.34 13.88 17.86
C ARG A 4 -23.60 12.89 18.99
N TYR A 5 -24.87 12.61 19.28
CA TYR A 5 -25.31 11.68 20.33
C TYR A 5 -25.96 10.41 19.77
N GLY A 6 -25.59 10.00 18.54
CA GLY A 6 -26.16 8.79 17.90
C GLY A 6 -25.95 7.53 18.75
N PHE A 7 -24.84 7.44 19.48
CA PHE A 7 -24.56 6.33 20.41
C PHE A 7 -25.60 6.16 21.53
N LEU A 8 -26.38 7.20 21.84
CA LEU A 8 -27.37 7.20 22.90
C LEU A 8 -28.74 6.67 22.42
N TYR A 9 -28.92 6.54 21.10
CA TYR A 9 -30.19 6.17 20.44
C TYR A 9 -30.06 5.05 19.41
N ASP A 10 -28.85 4.59 19.11
CA ASP A 10 -28.62 3.39 18.32
C ASP A 10 -28.77 2.18 19.26
N GLU A 11 -29.83 1.37 19.12
CA GLU A 11 -29.99 0.10 19.86
C GLU A 11 -28.89 -0.93 19.56
N GLU A 12 -28.12 -0.74 18.48
CA GLU A 12 -27.05 -1.65 18.10
C GLU A 12 -25.73 -1.30 18.81
N LEU A 13 -25.36 -2.14 19.78
CA LEU A 13 -24.09 -2.09 20.50
C LEU A 13 -22.88 -2.14 19.54
N PRO A 14 -21.77 -1.43 19.85
CA PRO A 14 -20.56 -1.43 19.02
C PRO A 14 -19.94 -2.80 18.75
N SER A 15 -20.23 -3.82 19.57
CA SER A 15 -19.80 -5.20 19.36
C SER A 15 -20.48 -5.83 18.15
N GLU A 16 -21.79 -5.66 18.00
CA GLU A 16 -22.56 -6.25 16.89
C GLU A 16 -22.25 -5.57 15.54
N LYS A 17 -21.90 -4.28 15.57
CA LYS A 17 -21.45 -3.56 14.37
C LYS A 17 -20.14 -4.10 13.78
N LYS A 18 -19.26 -4.69 14.61
CA LYS A 18 -17.99 -5.29 14.12
C LYS A 18 -18.24 -6.51 13.26
N ASP A 19 -19.19 -7.36 13.64
CA ASP A 19 -19.51 -8.59 12.92
C ASP A 19 -20.18 -8.31 11.57
N LYS A 20 -20.97 -7.23 11.49
CA LYS A 20 -21.56 -6.73 10.22
C LYS A 20 -20.51 -6.13 9.28
N GLN A 21 -19.49 -5.44 9.81
CA GLN A 21 -18.43 -4.81 9.01
C GLN A 21 -17.47 -5.82 8.35
N LEU A 22 -17.30 -7.00 8.94
CA LEU A 22 -16.47 -8.07 8.36
C LEU A 22 -17.07 -8.67 7.08
N LYS A 23 -18.37 -8.45 6.80
CA LYS A 23 -19.08 -8.99 5.63
C LYS A 23 -19.14 -8.06 4.41
N SER A 24 -18.92 -6.75 4.54
CA SER A 24 -19.19 -5.77 3.47
C SER A 24 -17.98 -5.14 2.79
N GLY A 25 -16.76 -5.53 3.16
CA GLY A 25 -15.52 -4.99 2.58
C GLY A 25 -15.02 -5.78 1.37
N SER A 26 -15.63 -5.64 0.18
CA SER A 26 -15.11 -6.20 -1.09
C SER A 26 -13.89 -5.44 -1.65
N GLY A 27 -13.02 -4.96 -0.76
CA GLY A 27 -11.69 -4.50 -1.13
C GLY A 27 -10.74 -5.69 -1.31
N PRO A 28 -9.59 -5.53 -2.01
CA PRO A 28 -8.58 -6.58 -2.08
C PRO A 28 -8.25 -7.05 -0.66
N SER A 29 -8.62 -8.30 -0.38
CA SER A 29 -8.61 -8.96 0.92
C SER A 29 -7.46 -8.46 1.79
N ARG A 30 -7.76 -7.60 2.76
CA ARG A 30 -6.80 -7.20 3.81
C ARG A 30 -6.33 -8.43 4.61
N ASN A 31 -7.06 -9.54 4.50
CA ASN A 31 -6.84 -10.75 5.25
C ASN A 31 -5.65 -11.57 4.68
N SER A 32 -5.42 -11.58 3.36
CA SER A 32 -4.27 -12.30 2.78
C SER A 32 -2.93 -11.75 3.27
N ASP A 33 -2.89 -10.45 3.50
CA ASP A 33 -1.69 -9.74 3.95
C ASP A 33 -1.36 -10.08 5.40
N ALA A 34 -2.39 -10.10 6.24
CA ALA A 34 -2.28 -10.46 7.64
C ALA A 34 -1.91 -11.94 7.80
N GLU A 35 -2.44 -12.81 6.95
CA GLU A 35 -2.15 -14.25 6.92
C GLU A 35 -0.67 -14.52 6.59
N ILE A 36 -0.16 -13.94 5.49
CA ILE A 36 1.26 -14.08 5.10
C ILE A 36 2.20 -13.57 6.21
N LEU A 37 1.82 -12.47 6.88
CA LEU A 37 2.59 -11.93 8.00
C LEU A 37 2.52 -12.82 9.25
N ALA A 38 1.36 -13.39 9.56
CA ALA A 38 1.18 -14.29 10.70
C ALA A 38 1.98 -15.57 10.51
N ASP A 39 1.94 -16.16 9.33
CA ASP A 39 2.72 -17.37 8.99
C ASP A 39 4.23 -17.10 9.05
N HIS A 40 4.66 -15.94 8.59
CA HIS A 40 6.05 -15.53 8.73
C HIS A 40 6.46 -15.39 10.20
N LYS A 41 5.65 -14.71 11.02
CA LYS A 41 5.94 -14.55 12.46
C LYS A 41 6.05 -15.90 13.17
N LYS A 42 5.25 -16.90 12.79
CA LYS A 42 5.34 -18.25 13.36
C LYS A 42 6.68 -18.91 13.00
N LYS A 43 7.08 -18.88 11.72
CA LYS A 43 8.35 -19.45 11.24
C LYS A 43 9.57 -18.80 11.90
N GLU A 44 9.54 -17.48 12.05
CA GLU A 44 10.63 -16.75 12.69
C GLU A 44 10.75 -17.03 14.18
N ARG A 45 9.62 -17.23 14.89
CA ARG A 45 9.65 -17.66 16.30
C ARG A 45 10.31 -19.04 16.45
N GLU A 46 10.06 -19.97 15.52
CA GLU A 46 10.70 -21.29 15.53
C GLU A 46 12.19 -21.21 15.21
N ALA A 47 12.57 -20.36 14.25
CA ALA A 47 13.97 -20.09 13.93
C ALA A 47 14.73 -19.44 15.10
N ALA A 48 14.07 -18.51 15.79
CA ALA A 48 14.60 -17.85 16.99
C ALA A 48 14.85 -18.85 18.13
N LYS A 49 13.93 -19.80 18.35
CA LYS A 49 14.13 -20.90 19.32
C LYS A 49 15.37 -21.74 19.00
N ARG A 50 15.71 -21.87 17.72
CA ARG A 50 16.93 -22.58 17.25
C ARG A 50 18.19 -21.70 17.28
N GLY A 51 18.10 -20.49 17.83
CA GLY A 51 19.23 -19.55 17.95
C GLY A 51 19.51 -18.72 16.70
N LYS A 52 18.67 -18.79 15.65
CA LYS A 52 18.81 -17.91 14.48
C LYS A 52 18.26 -16.53 14.80
N GLN A 53 18.83 -15.50 14.18
CA GLN A 53 18.34 -14.13 14.33
C GLN A 53 16.97 -13.96 13.64
N PRO A 54 15.92 -13.51 14.34
CA PRO A 54 14.61 -13.28 13.74
C PRO A 54 14.67 -12.20 12.67
N PHE A 55 14.07 -12.45 11.52
CA PHE A 55 13.98 -11.49 10.41
C PHE A 55 12.55 -11.04 10.16
N TYR A 56 12.38 -9.83 9.59
CA TYR A 56 11.07 -9.34 9.17
C TYR A 56 10.95 -9.37 7.64
N LEU A 57 9.88 -9.98 7.14
CA LEU A 57 9.66 -10.09 5.70
C LEU A 57 9.60 -8.72 5.02
N LYS A 58 10.38 -8.53 3.95
CA LYS A 58 10.36 -7.28 3.18
C LYS A 58 8.99 -7.08 2.54
N LYS A 59 8.60 -5.80 2.40
CA LYS A 59 7.33 -5.43 1.76
C LYS A 59 7.23 -5.91 0.29
N SER A 60 8.35 -6.05 -0.42
CA SER A 60 8.40 -6.61 -1.78
C SER A 60 7.94 -8.07 -1.80
N GLU A 61 8.54 -8.90 -0.96
CA GLU A 61 8.27 -10.34 -0.88
C GLU A 61 6.82 -10.62 -0.45
N ILE A 62 6.30 -9.80 0.46
CA ILE A 62 4.89 -9.82 0.84
C ILE A 62 3.99 -9.59 -0.39
N ARG A 63 4.34 -8.65 -1.28
CA ARG A 63 3.54 -8.36 -2.48
C ARG A 63 3.62 -9.51 -3.49
N GLU A 64 4.80 -10.09 -3.70
CA GLU A 64 5.00 -11.21 -4.61
C GLU A 64 4.19 -12.44 -4.18
N ARG A 65 4.25 -12.82 -2.91
CA ARG A 65 3.47 -13.95 -2.36
C ARG A 65 1.97 -13.77 -2.61
N LYS A 66 1.44 -12.57 -2.39
CA LYS A 66 0.03 -12.24 -2.66
C LYS A 66 -0.32 -12.36 -4.13
N LEU A 67 0.57 -11.93 -5.02
CA LEU A 67 0.35 -12.00 -6.45
C LEU A 67 0.27 -13.45 -6.92
N VAL A 68 1.19 -14.30 -6.43
CA VAL A 68 1.19 -15.74 -6.72
C VAL A 68 -0.07 -16.42 -6.20
N GLN A 69 -0.46 -16.13 -4.96
CA GLN A 69 -1.68 -16.69 -4.36
C GLN A 69 -2.93 -16.31 -5.17
N LYS A 70 -3.11 -15.02 -5.48
CA LYS A 70 -4.23 -14.54 -6.31
C LYS A 70 -4.24 -15.14 -7.71
N TYR A 71 -3.07 -15.34 -8.31
CA TYR A 71 -2.96 -15.98 -9.62
C TYR A 71 -3.46 -17.43 -9.56
N ASN A 72 -3.03 -18.19 -8.55
CA ASN A 72 -3.44 -19.59 -8.38
C ASN A 72 -4.95 -19.71 -8.16
N GLU A 73 -5.54 -18.83 -7.34
CA GLU A 73 -6.99 -18.76 -7.12
C GLU A 73 -7.76 -18.46 -8.42
N LEU A 74 -7.29 -17.48 -9.21
CA LEU A 74 -7.91 -17.11 -10.48
C LEU A 74 -7.74 -18.18 -11.57
N LYS A 75 -6.61 -18.88 -11.56
CA LYS A 75 -6.34 -20.02 -12.45
C LYS A 75 -7.25 -21.20 -12.11
N ALA A 76 -7.38 -21.53 -10.83
CA ALA A 76 -8.25 -22.60 -10.36
C ALA A 76 -9.74 -22.32 -10.64
N SER A 77 -10.17 -21.07 -10.49
CA SER A 77 -11.55 -20.67 -10.77
C SER A 77 -11.87 -20.43 -12.25
N GLY A 78 -10.88 -20.51 -13.16
CA GLY A 78 -11.06 -20.28 -14.60
C GLY A 78 -11.35 -18.82 -14.99
N LYS A 79 -11.35 -17.88 -14.04
CA LYS A 79 -11.70 -16.46 -14.26
C LYS A 79 -10.52 -15.59 -14.71
N LEU A 80 -9.39 -16.21 -15.01
CA LEU A 80 -8.13 -15.52 -15.31
C LEU A 80 -8.24 -14.62 -16.54
N GLU A 81 -8.77 -15.12 -17.66
CA GLU A 81 -8.80 -14.36 -18.92
C GLU A 81 -9.68 -13.10 -18.81
N SER A 82 -10.88 -13.24 -18.23
CA SER A 82 -11.78 -12.11 -17.95
C SER A 82 -11.12 -11.06 -17.05
N PHE A 83 -10.38 -11.49 -16.03
CA PHE A 83 -9.63 -10.59 -15.16
C PHE A 83 -8.51 -9.85 -15.91
N MET A 84 -7.79 -10.55 -16.80
CA MET A 84 -6.76 -9.95 -17.64
C MET A 84 -7.34 -8.93 -18.62
N GLU A 85 -8.46 -9.24 -19.27
CA GLU A 85 -9.14 -8.33 -20.18
C GLU A 85 -9.58 -7.03 -19.46
N MET A 86 -10.19 -7.15 -18.27
CA MET A 86 -10.55 -6.00 -17.45
C MET A 86 -9.32 -5.17 -17.03
N LYS A 87 -8.19 -5.83 -16.75
CA LYS A 87 -6.93 -5.15 -16.43
C LYS A 87 -6.36 -4.42 -17.64
N ARG A 88 -6.36 -5.02 -18.83
CA ARG A 88 -5.93 -4.41 -20.10
C ARG A 88 -6.73 -3.13 -20.36
N LYS A 89 -8.07 -3.20 -20.31
CA LYS A 89 -8.97 -2.03 -20.50
C LYS A 89 -8.66 -0.90 -19.51
N LYS A 90 -8.55 -1.21 -18.21
CA LYS A 90 -8.24 -0.21 -17.17
C LYS A 90 -6.85 0.40 -17.32
N ASN A 91 -5.87 -0.38 -17.75
CA ASN A 91 -4.51 0.11 -17.98
C ASN A 91 -4.48 1.05 -19.19
N ALA A 92 -5.10 0.68 -20.32
CA ALA A 92 -5.22 1.55 -21.48
C ALA A 92 -5.83 2.92 -21.12
N SER A 93 -6.92 2.95 -20.33
CA SER A 93 -7.52 4.21 -19.86
C SER A 93 -6.64 4.98 -18.86
N LYS A 94 -5.80 4.29 -18.07
CA LYS A 94 -4.83 4.96 -17.18
C LYS A 94 -3.67 5.54 -17.98
N ASP A 95 -3.18 4.82 -18.96
CA ASP A 95 -2.03 5.24 -19.75
C ASP A 95 -2.43 6.39 -20.68
N ALA A 96 -3.64 6.38 -21.27
CA ALA A 96 -4.22 7.54 -21.94
C ALA A 96 -4.24 8.79 -21.03
N ARG A 97 -4.72 8.67 -19.79
CA ARG A 97 -4.71 9.78 -18.82
C ARG A 97 -3.31 10.24 -18.44
N LYS A 98 -2.37 9.31 -18.22
CA LYS A 98 -0.99 9.65 -17.90
C LYS A 98 -0.30 10.36 -19.06
N ILE A 99 -0.52 9.91 -20.29
CA ILE A 99 0.00 10.55 -21.50
C ILE A 99 -0.56 11.97 -21.59
N VAL A 100 -1.88 12.14 -21.49
CA VAL A 100 -2.52 13.46 -21.50
C VAL A 100 -2.00 14.36 -20.39
N ALA A 101 -1.86 13.85 -19.16
CA ALA A 101 -1.31 14.62 -18.04
C ALA A 101 0.16 14.99 -18.25
N CYS A 102 0.96 14.10 -18.85
CA CYS A 102 2.36 14.36 -19.18
C CYS A 102 2.46 15.45 -20.25
N LEU A 103 1.68 15.33 -21.32
CA LEU A 103 1.64 16.31 -22.41
C LEU A 103 1.19 17.69 -21.92
N LEU A 104 0.17 17.75 -21.06
CA LEU A 104 -0.29 19.01 -20.49
C LEU A 104 0.76 19.63 -19.55
N ARG A 105 1.48 18.81 -18.77
CA ARG A 105 2.57 19.27 -17.89
C ARG A 105 3.79 19.78 -18.66
N LEU A 106 4.06 19.21 -19.84
CA LEU A 106 5.13 19.65 -20.74
C LEU A 106 4.74 20.88 -21.58
N SER A 107 3.44 21.15 -21.72
CA SER A 107 2.90 22.25 -22.53
C SER A 107 2.68 23.56 -21.76
N ILE A 108 2.85 23.59 -20.42
CA ILE A 108 2.78 24.83 -19.65
C ILE A 108 4.17 25.49 -19.70
N PRO A 109 4.36 26.60 -20.43
CA PRO A 109 5.60 27.36 -20.35
C PRO A 109 5.75 27.81 -18.90
N SER A 110 6.90 27.55 -18.30
CA SER A 110 7.30 28.09 -17.00
C SER A 110 7.38 29.62 -17.09
N PHE A 111 6.22 30.28 -17.02
CA PHE A 111 6.13 31.73 -17.00
C PHE A 111 6.42 32.20 -15.57
N LEU A 112 7.65 32.67 -15.41
CA LEU A 112 8.15 33.56 -14.35
C LEU A 112 8.21 32.98 -12.92
N GLY A 113 9.31 32.27 -12.65
CA GLY A 113 9.87 32.13 -11.31
C GLY A 113 11.36 32.46 -11.36
N GLY A 114 11.69 33.75 -11.26
CA GLY A 114 13.08 34.21 -11.21
C GLY A 114 13.83 33.67 -9.98
N PRO A 115 15.16 33.49 -10.06
CA PRO A 115 15.95 33.01 -8.93
C PRO A 115 16.03 34.08 -7.83
N SER A 116 15.28 33.86 -6.75
CA SER A 116 15.45 34.57 -5.49
C SER A 116 16.73 34.06 -4.81
N SER A 117 17.78 34.87 -4.94
CA SER A 117 19.10 34.68 -4.34
C SER A 117 19.05 34.79 -2.82
N LYS A 118 18.95 33.69 -2.07
CA LYS A 118 19.47 33.58 -0.68
C LYS A 118 19.87 32.14 -0.35
N ALA A 119 21.07 31.75 -0.78
CA ALA A 119 21.78 30.63 -0.17
C ALA A 119 22.84 31.22 0.76
N SER A 120 22.52 31.29 2.05
CA SER A 120 23.49 31.51 3.12
C SER A 120 24.39 30.28 3.21
N SER A 121 25.69 30.50 2.99
CA SER A 121 26.74 29.52 3.21
C SER A 121 26.87 29.22 4.70
N VAL A 122 26.22 28.15 5.18
CA VAL A 122 26.58 27.55 6.47
C VAL A 122 27.73 26.58 6.20
N GLY A 123 28.92 26.99 6.61
CA GLY A 123 30.16 26.25 6.43
C GLY A 123 30.11 24.87 7.10
N ARG A 124 30.49 23.85 6.33
CA ARG A 124 30.84 22.54 6.89
C ARG A 124 32.23 22.67 7.50
N GLY A 125 32.29 22.71 8.84
CA GLY A 125 33.54 22.63 9.58
C GLY A 125 34.24 21.30 9.26
N GLU A 126 35.49 21.39 8.81
CA GLU A 126 36.41 20.27 8.77
C GLU A 126 36.69 19.80 10.20
N LEU A 127 36.23 18.59 10.54
CA LEU A 127 36.81 17.85 11.65
C LEU A 127 38.23 17.43 11.24
N LYS A 128 39.22 18.20 11.71
CA LYS A 128 40.62 17.74 11.71
C LYS A 128 40.69 16.47 12.55
N ARG A 129 40.94 15.34 11.89
CA ARG A 129 41.29 14.06 12.52
C ARG A 129 42.61 14.25 13.28
N VAL A 130 42.54 14.13 14.60
CA VAL A 130 43.69 14.15 15.50
C VAL A 130 44.09 12.70 15.82
N LYS A 131 45.40 12.46 15.72
CA LYS A 131 46.20 11.25 16.02
C LYS A 131 46.14 10.12 14.99
#